data_AF-A0A7Y7BGR5-F1
#
_entry.id   AF-A0A7Y7BGR5-F1
#
_cell.length_a   1.000
_cell.length_b   1.000
_cell.length_c   1.000
_cell.angle_alpha   90.00
_cell.angle_beta   90.00
_cell.angle_gamma   90.00
#
_symmetry.space_group_name_H-M   'P 1'
#
loop_
_entity.id
_entity.type
_entity.pdbx_description
1 polymer ?
#
loop_
_entity_poly.entity_id
_entity_poly.type
_entity_poly.pdbx_seq_one_letter_code
_entity_poly.pdbx_strand_id
1 'polypeptide(L)'
;MEINNQILEALGLSLVHSLWQGAALLFLVLLTLVSLRNRRAKTRYSAILFGILALPCVLAANLYFFWPEPIVDNSPVIEPAVFSNSLNLPTDFQPVSINPQSNSTVLWLKENASTIAIIWFVGMALFLMKVIGSFVWMKRLTKRALPMKGEAINTLLERAKAVLGISKQIQLKSSSWIKSPVILGIIRPTILFPIGLIEGLSVEEVEAILYHELAHLKRNDFVINIIINV
;
A
#
# COMPACT_ATOMS: atom_id res chain seq x y z
N MET A 1 12.12 31.24 -12.92
CA MET A 1 13.07 30.13 -12.67
C MET A 1 13.08 29.74 -11.18
N GLU A 2 12.95 30.70 -10.26
CA GLU A 2 12.82 30.45 -8.80
C GLU A 2 11.63 29.59 -8.39
N ILE A 3 10.44 29.79 -8.97
CA ILE A 3 9.23 29.01 -8.62
C ILE A 3 9.45 27.50 -8.84
N ASN A 4 10.11 27.12 -9.93
CA ASN A 4 10.39 25.71 -10.22
C ASN A 4 11.36 25.11 -9.19
N ASN A 5 12.33 25.89 -8.71
CA ASN A 5 13.28 25.44 -7.69
C ASN A 5 12.62 25.27 -6.32
N GLN A 6 11.70 26.17 -5.95
CA GLN A 6 10.95 26.09 -4.69
C GLN A 6 10.01 24.86 -4.66
N ILE A 7 9.30 24.59 -5.76
CA ILE A 7 8.47 23.38 -5.89
C ILE A 7 9.36 22.13 -5.81
N LEU A 8 10.55 22.16 -6.40
CA LEU A 8 11.51 21.06 -6.34
C LEU A 8 12.02 20.78 -4.92
N GLU A 9 12.35 21.82 -4.19
CA GLU A 9 12.80 21.73 -2.80
C GLU A 9 11.69 21.19 -1.89
N ALA A 10 10.45 21.67 -2.09
CA ALA A 10 9.26 21.16 -1.42
C ALA A 10 9.04 19.66 -1.68
N LEU A 11 9.21 19.20 -2.92
CA LEU A 11 9.12 17.79 -3.29
C LEU A 11 10.22 16.95 -2.60
N GLY A 12 11.46 17.43 -2.60
CA GLY A 12 12.58 16.76 -1.95
C GLY A 12 12.40 16.63 -0.44
N LEU A 13 11.99 17.72 0.23
CA LEU A 13 11.67 17.71 1.66
C LEU A 13 10.49 16.79 1.98
N SER A 14 9.43 16.84 1.18
CA SER A 14 8.26 15.96 1.34
C SER A 14 8.63 14.48 1.25
N LEU A 15 9.56 14.11 0.35
CA LEU A 15 10.06 12.74 0.20
C LEU A 15 10.85 12.26 1.40
N VAL A 16 11.81 13.05 1.88
CA VAL A 16 12.59 12.72 3.08
C VAL A 16 11.68 12.53 4.29
N HIS A 17 10.68 13.41 4.44
CA HIS A 17 9.69 13.27 5.52
C HIS A 17 8.79 12.03 5.35
N SER A 18 8.36 11.72 4.12
CA SER A 18 7.57 10.51 3.86
C SER A 18 8.31 9.21 4.14
N LEU A 19 9.64 9.22 4.11
CA LEU A 19 10.46 8.03 4.34
C LEU A 19 10.33 7.52 5.79
N TRP A 20 10.57 8.41 6.76
CA TRP A 20 10.47 8.04 8.18
C TRP A 20 9.01 7.86 8.61
N GLN A 21 8.08 8.62 8.03
CA GLN A 21 6.64 8.42 8.27
C GLN A 21 6.15 7.08 7.70
N GLY A 22 6.65 6.66 6.54
CA GLY A 22 6.40 5.34 5.98
C GLY A 22 6.92 4.23 6.90
N ALA A 23 8.12 4.40 7.45
CA ALA A 23 8.68 3.49 8.45
C ALA A 23 7.85 3.45 9.75
N ALA A 24 7.42 4.61 10.25
CA ALA A 24 6.56 4.72 11.43
C ALA A 24 5.17 4.09 11.19
N LEU A 25 4.59 4.30 10.00
CA LEU A 25 3.32 3.70 9.62
C LEU A 25 3.46 2.18 9.49
N LEU A 26 4.55 1.69 8.90
CA LEU A 26 4.84 0.27 8.82
C LEU A 26 5.02 -0.34 10.21
N PHE A 27 5.74 0.34 11.11
CA PHE A 27 5.86 -0.06 12.51
C PHE A 27 4.50 -0.10 13.22
N LEU A 28 3.63 0.90 13.03
CA LEU A 28 2.28 0.92 13.59
C LEU A 28 1.41 -0.21 13.02
N VAL A 29 1.49 -0.49 11.72
CA VAL A 29 0.80 -1.61 11.09
C VAL A 29 1.31 -2.93 11.68
N LEU A 30 2.63 -3.11 11.83
CA LEU A 30 3.21 -4.30 12.45
C LEU A 30 2.79 -4.45 13.91
N LEU A 31 2.83 -3.37 14.71
CA LEU A 31 2.38 -3.35 16.10
C LEU A 31 0.90 -3.70 16.21
N THR A 32 0.07 -3.14 15.32
CA THR A 32 -1.35 -3.44 15.21
C THR A 32 -1.56 -4.90 14.83
N LEU A 33 -0.77 -5.46 13.92
CA LEU A 33 -0.83 -6.88 13.53
C LEU A 33 -0.38 -7.82 14.66
N VAL A 34 0.62 -7.43 15.46
CA VAL A 34 1.08 -8.18 16.63
C VAL A 34 0.05 -8.11 17.76
N SER A 35 -0.50 -6.92 18.06
CA SER A 35 -1.58 -6.73 19.05
C SER A 35 -2.89 -7.41 18.64
N LEU A 36 -3.19 -7.44 17.34
CA LEU A 36 -4.35 -8.13 16.79
C LEU A 36 -4.06 -9.58 16.44
N ARG A 37 -2.89 -10.15 16.80
CA ARG A 37 -2.49 -11.53 16.46
C ARG A 37 -3.54 -12.57 16.86
N ASN A 38 -4.21 -12.36 17.98
CA ASN A 38 -5.28 -13.24 18.51
C ASN A 38 -6.70 -12.78 18.12
N ARG A 39 -6.84 -11.70 17.34
CA ARG A 39 -8.14 -11.20 16.85
C ARG A 39 -8.45 -11.79 15.48
N ARG A 40 -9.73 -11.75 15.09
CA ARG A 40 -10.22 -12.26 13.80
C ARG A 40 -9.38 -11.66 12.67
N ALA A 41 -8.97 -12.50 11.71
CA ALA A 41 -8.08 -12.07 10.63
C ALA A 41 -8.65 -10.88 9.81
N LYS A 42 -9.98 -10.75 9.74
CA LYS A 42 -10.67 -9.57 9.17
C LYS A 42 -10.15 -8.23 9.74
N THR A 43 -9.94 -8.13 11.06
CA THR A 43 -9.51 -6.89 11.72
C THR A 43 -8.04 -6.59 11.41
N ARG A 44 -7.20 -7.64 11.36
CA ARG A 44 -5.78 -7.55 10.97
C ARG A 44 -5.62 -7.06 9.52
N TYR A 45 -6.42 -7.58 8.60
CA TYR A 45 -6.33 -7.19 7.19
C TYR A 45 -6.97 -5.84 6.89
N SER A 46 -8.03 -5.46 7.60
CA SER A 46 -8.55 -4.09 7.53
C SER A 46 -7.47 -3.10 7.94
N ALA A 47 -6.68 -3.40 8.99
CA ALA A 47 -5.56 -2.57 9.41
C ALA A 47 -4.46 -2.48 8.34
N ILE A 48 -4.12 -3.58 7.66
CA ILE A 48 -3.16 -3.56 6.53
C ILE A 48 -3.70 -2.73 5.36
N LEU A 49 -4.96 -2.91 4.97
CA LEU A 49 -5.58 -2.16 3.87
C LEU A 49 -5.63 -0.66 4.18
N PHE A 50 -6.04 -0.30 5.40
CA PHE A 50 -5.99 1.09 5.87
C PHE A 50 -4.56 1.64 5.88
N GLY A 51 -3.57 0.85 6.30
CA GLY A 51 -2.16 1.23 6.23
C GLY A 51 -1.69 1.51 4.81
N ILE A 52 -1.99 0.63 3.85
CA ILE A 52 -1.62 0.82 2.43
C ILE A 52 -2.33 2.05 1.84
N LEU A 53 -3.61 2.25 2.18
CA LEU A 53 -4.38 3.42 1.71
C LEU A 53 -3.97 4.72 2.41
N ALA A 54 -3.40 4.66 3.62
CA ALA A 54 -2.91 5.83 4.33
C ALA A 54 -1.59 6.37 3.77
N LEU A 55 -0.75 5.51 3.16
CA LEU A 55 0.51 5.92 2.53
C LEU A 55 0.36 7.09 1.52
N PRO A 56 -0.54 7.02 0.51
CA PRO A 56 -0.74 8.14 -0.42
C PRO A 56 -1.35 9.38 0.26
N CYS A 57 -2.16 9.22 1.31
CA CYS A 57 -2.73 10.35 2.06
C CYS A 57 -1.66 11.11 2.87
N VAL A 58 -0.76 10.38 3.54
CA VAL A 58 0.37 10.96 4.27
C VAL A 58 1.29 11.73 3.31
N LEU A 59 1.54 11.15 2.14
CA LEU A 59 2.33 11.81 1.11
C LEU A 59 1.68 13.10 0.58
N ALA A 60 0.36 13.08 0.31
CA ALA A 60 -0.39 14.26 -0.11
C ALA A 60 -0.42 15.35 0.98
N ALA A 61 -0.55 14.96 2.25
CA ALA A 61 -0.53 15.87 3.39
C ALA A 61 0.84 16.57 3.54
N ASN A 62 1.95 15.84 3.35
CA ASN A 62 3.27 16.48 3.34
C ASN A 62 3.41 17.44 2.16
N LEU A 63 2.97 17.04 0.97
CA LEU A 63 3.07 17.90 -0.22
C LEU A 63 2.28 19.20 -0.02
N TYR A 64 1.14 19.13 0.65
CA TYR A 64 0.36 20.31 1.04
C TYR A 64 1.11 21.16 2.09
N PHE A 65 1.67 20.53 3.12
CA PHE A 65 2.37 21.24 4.21
C PHE A 65 3.66 21.94 3.74
N PHE A 66 4.41 21.32 2.85
CA PHE A 66 5.63 21.88 2.26
C PHE A 66 5.36 22.66 0.98
N TRP A 67 4.09 22.84 0.58
CA TRP A 67 3.76 23.59 -0.63
C TRP A 67 4.25 25.04 -0.49
N PRO A 68 4.96 25.59 -1.49
CA PRO A 68 5.43 26.97 -1.42
C PRO A 68 4.24 27.93 -1.32
N GLU A 69 4.19 28.75 -0.26
CA GLU A 69 3.25 29.87 -0.18
C GLU A 69 3.54 30.82 -1.35
N PRO A 70 2.51 31.34 -2.05
CA PRO A 70 2.72 32.33 -3.10
C PRO A 70 3.43 33.52 -2.47
N ILE A 71 4.57 33.90 -3.04
CA ILE A 71 5.33 35.08 -2.63
C ILE A 71 4.39 36.28 -2.75
N VAL A 72 3.80 36.71 -1.63
CA VAL A 72 3.19 38.04 -1.53
C VAL A 72 4.38 38.98 -1.51
N ASP A 73 4.55 39.72 -2.59
CA ASP A 73 5.66 40.65 -2.81
C ASP A 73 5.52 41.83 -1.82
N ASN A 74 5.91 41.59 -0.56
CA ASN A 74 6.06 42.61 0.47
C ASN A 74 7.41 43.32 0.25
N SER A 75 7.65 43.77 -0.98
CA SER A 75 8.77 44.64 -1.30
C SER A 75 8.78 45.77 -0.25
N PRO A 76 9.87 45.93 0.54
CA PRO A 76 9.92 46.96 1.55
C PRO A 76 9.72 48.30 0.85
N VAL A 77 8.69 49.05 1.28
CA VAL A 77 8.58 50.46 0.93
C VAL A 77 9.93 51.07 1.26
N ILE A 78 10.60 51.63 0.26
CA ILE A 78 11.93 52.24 0.39
C ILE A 78 11.85 53.27 1.52
N GLU A 79 12.33 52.92 2.72
CA GLU A 79 12.51 53.90 3.76
C GLU A 79 13.68 54.81 3.36
N PRO A 80 13.54 56.14 3.48
CA PRO A 80 14.60 57.06 3.11
C PRO A 80 15.84 56.79 3.96
N ALA A 81 17.00 56.74 3.30
CA ALA A 81 18.29 56.42 3.90
C ALA A 81 18.57 57.32 5.13
N VAL A 82 18.47 56.74 6.33
CA VAL A 82 18.99 57.35 7.54
C VAL A 82 20.50 57.14 7.54
N PHE A 83 21.25 58.21 7.27
CA PHE A 83 22.70 58.24 7.38
C PHE A 83 23.11 57.86 8.82
N SER A 84 23.59 56.64 8.98
CA SER A 84 24.13 56.14 10.23
C SER A 84 25.64 56.41 10.25
N ASN A 85 26.08 57.36 11.08
CA ASN A 85 27.50 57.57 11.35
C ASN A 85 28.05 56.35 12.11
N SER A 86 28.66 55.40 11.41
CA SER A 86 29.32 54.25 12.05
C SER A 86 30.76 54.59 12.44
N LEU A 87 31.03 54.62 13.75
CA LEU A 87 32.37 54.47 14.30
C LEU A 87 32.93 53.10 13.88
N ASN A 88 34.06 53.10 13.17
CA ASN A 88 34.76 51.88 12.75
C ASN A 88 35.42 51.22 13.97
N LEU A 89 34.74 50.26 14.59
CA LEU A 89 35.35 49.27 15.47
C LEU A 89 36.10 48.23 14.61
N PRO A 90 37.25 47.69 15.04
CA PRO A 90 37.95 46.63 14.31
C PRO A 90 37.06 45.38 14.22
N THR A 91 36.52 45.11 13.05
CA THR A 91 35.67 43.97 12.72
C THR A 91 36.48 42.77 12.24
N ASP A 92 37.62 42.47 12.87
CA ASP A 92 38.46 41.30 12.54
C ASP A 92 37.87 39.97 13.05
N PHE A 93 36.54 39.86 13.10
CA PHE A 93 35.86 38.58 13.11
C PHE A 93 35.76 38.09 11.67
N GLN A 94 36.78 37.36 11.21
CA GLN A 94 36.62 36.53 10.02
C GLN A 94 35.50 35.52 10.31
N PRO A 95 34.35 35.58 9.61
CA PRO A 95 33.32 34.57 9.81
C PRO A 95 33.94 33.22 9.48
N VAL A 96 33.79 32.25 10.39
CA VAL A 96 34.18 30.86 10.11
C VAL A 96 33.53 30.47 8.79
N SER A 97 34.34 30.31 7.74
CA SER A 97 33.88 29.86 6.44
C SER A 97 33.51 28.38 6.59
N ILE A 98 32.26 28.12 6.96
CA ILE A 98 31.69 26.78 6.94
C ILE A 98 31.76 26.34 5.47
N ASN A 99 32.76 25.54 5.10
CA ASN A 99 32.92 25.09 3.74
C ASN A 99 31.70 24.24 3.36
N PRO A 100 30.78 24.74 2.51
CA PRO A 100 29.54 24.02 2.21
C PRO A 100 29.81 22.73 1.42
N GLN A 101 31.03 22.51 0.93
CA GLN A 101 31.43 21.32 0.17
C GLN A 101 31.66 20.05 1.02
N SER A 102 31.68 20.12 2.35
CA SER A 102 32.02 18.94 3.18
C SER A 102 30.96 17.82 3.14
N ASN A 103 29.74 18.11 2.68
CA ASN A 103 28.65 17.14 2.56
C ASN A 103 28.26 16.92 1.09
N SER A 104 29.22 16.45 0.28
CA SER A 104 29.03 16.15 -1.15
C SER A 104 27.81 15.26 -1.44
N THR A 105 27.50 14.31 -0.54
CA THR A 105 26.32 13.45 -0.64
C THR A 105 25.00 14.21 -0.50
N VAL A 106 24.94 15.19 0.42
CA VAL A 106 23.72 15.98 0.66
C VAL A 106 23.48 16.95 -0.49
N LEU A 107 24.54 17.54 -1.05
CA LEU A 107 24.48 18.37 -2.25
C LEU A 107 23.98 17.57 -3.46
N TRP A 108 24.55 16.39 -3.71
CA TRP A 108 24.09 15.51 -4.80
C TRP A 108 22.62 15.10 -4.64
N LEU A 109 22.20 14.78 -3.41
CA LEU A 109 20.80 14.44 -3.11
C LEU A 109 19.86 15.62 -3.38
N LYS A 110 20.26 16.85 -3.01
CA LYS A 110 19.47 18.05 -3.30
C LYS A 110 19.36 18.32 -4.80
N GLU A 111 20.48 18.21 -5.52
CA GLU A 111 20.52 18.43 -6.99
C GLU A 111 19.67 17.41 -7.75
N ASN A 112 19.64 16.15 -7.29
CA ASN A 112 18.93 15.05 -7.95
C ASN A 112 17.57 14.73 -7.31
N ALA A 113 17.12 15.52 -6.34
CA ALA A 113 15.90 15.26 -5.58
C ALA A 113 14.67 15.11 -6.48
N SER A 114 14.58 15.92 -7.54
CA SER A 114 13.50 15.88 -8.53
C SER A 114 13.44 14.57 -9.31
N THR A 115 14.57 14.13 -9.84
CA THR A 115 14.66 12.89 -10.62
C THR A 115 14.36 11.68 -9.75
N ILE A 116 14.90 11.67 -8.53
CA ILE A 116 14.63 10.62 -7.53
C ILE A 116 13.13 10.60 -7.20
N ALA A 117 12.52 11.78 -7.00
CA ALA A 117 11.09 11.90 -6.76
C ALA A 117 10.26 11.29 -7.87
N ILE A 118 10.53 11.66 -9.12
CA ILE A 118 9.78 11.19 -10.29
C ILE A 118 9.90 9.67 -10.42
N ILE A 119 11.12 9.12 -10.32
CA ILE A 119 11.34 7.66 -10.40
C ILE A 119 10.55 6.94 -9.29
N TRP A 120 10.59 7.48 -8.07
CA TRP A 120 9.87 6.91 -6.94
C TRP A 120 8.35 6.96 -7.14
N PHE A 121 7.80 8.08 -7.61
CA PHE A 121 6.36 8.22 -7.90
C PHE A 121 5.91 7.28 -9.00
N VAL A 122 6.72 7.10 -10.06
CA VAL A 122 6.43 6.13 -11.12
C VAL A 122 6.41 4.71 -10.56
N GLY A 123 7.41 4.33 -9.76
CA GLY A 123 7.46 3.02 -9.11
C GLY A 123 6.24 2.77 -8.20
N MET A 124 5.88 3.76 -7.38
CA MET A 124 4.69 3.72 -6.52
C MET A 124 3.41 3.57 -7.35
N ALA A 125 3.25 4.36 -8.41
CA ALA A 125 2.07 4.30 -9.29
C ALA A 125 1.92 2.94 -9.98
N LEU A 126 3.02 2.37 -10.49
CA LEU A 126 3.04 1.03 -11.09
C LEU A 126 2.68 -0.04 -10.06
N PHE A 127 3.20 0.06 -8.84
CA PHE A 127 2.87 -0.87 -7.75
C PHE A 127 1.38 -0.78 -7.37
N LEU A 128 0.84 0.44 -7.19
CA LEU A 128 -0.59 0.65 -6.94
C LEU A 128 -1.45 0.09 -8.06
N MET A 129 -1.07 0.34 -9.32
CA MET A 129 -1.78 -0.17 -10.49
C MET A 129 -1.78 -1.70 -10.51
N LYS A 130 -0.67 -2.35 -10.16
CA LYS A 130 -0.60 -3.81 -10.00
C LYS A 130 -1.56 -4.29 -8.92
N VAL A 131 -1.54 -3.68 -7.73
CA VAL A 131 -2.41 -4.08 -6.61
C VAL A 131 -3.89 -3.90 -6.98
N ILE A 132 -4.27 -2.74 -7.52
CA ILE A 132 -5.65 -2.47 -7.97
C ILE A 132 -6.05 -3.45 -9.08
N GLY A 133 -5.16 -3.69 -10.05
CA GLY A 133 -5.36 -4.65 -11.14
C GLY A 133 -5.65 -6.05 -10.62
N SER A 134 -4.92 -6.52 -9.61
CA SER A 134 -5.17 -7.81 -8.93
C SER A 134 -6.57 -7.88 -8.33
N PHE A 135 -6.99 -6.87 -7.57
CA PHE A 135 -8.34 -6.81 -7.00
C PHE A 135 -9.44 -6.77 -8.07
N VAL A 136 -9.24 -5.99 -9.15
CA VAL A 136 -10.19 -5.92 -10.27
C VAL A 136 -10.28 -7.26 -11.00
N TRP A 137 -9.14 -7.89 -11.26
CA TRP A 137 -9.08 -9.21 -11.89
C TRP A 137 -9.80 -10.27 -11.06
N MET A 138 -9.55 -10.35 -9.75
CA MET A 138 -10.24 -11.28 -8.85
C MET A 138 -11.77 -11.06 -8.81
N LYS A 139 -12.21 -9.80 -8.76
CA LYS A 139 -13.64 -9.48 -8.82
C LYS A 139 -14.26 -9.91 -10.15
N ARG A 140 -13.59 -9.64 -11.27
CA ARG A 140 -14.04 -10.07 -12.60
C ARG A 140 -14.09 -11.60 -12.71
N LEU A 141 -13.08 -12.29 -12.20
CA LEU A 141 -13.00 -13.75 -12.16
C LEU A 141 -14.20 -14.34 -11.38
N THR A 142 -14.46 -13.83 -10.17
CA THR A 142 -15.57 -14.29 -9.33
C THR A 142 -16.94 -13.99 -9.94
N LYS A 143 -17.07 -12.87 -10.67
CA LYS A 143 -18.31 -12.46 -11.34
C LYS A 143 -18.60 -13.30 -12.59
N ARG A 144 -17.56 -13.70 -13.33
CA ARG A 144 -17.66 -14.53 -14.55
C ARG A 144 -17.74 -16.03 -14.24
N ALA A 145 -17.36 -16.44 -13.04
CA ALA A 145 -17.47 -17.83 -12.60
C ALA A 145 -18.95 -18.28 -12.50
N LEU A 146 -19.20 -19.52 -12.91
CA LEU A 146 -20.52 -20.12 -12.96
C LEU A 146 -20.85 -20.77 -11.60
N PRO A 147 -22.08 -20.65 -11.09
CA PRO A 147 -22.46 -21.36 -9.88
C PRO A 147 -22.43 -22.87 -10.11
N MET A 148 -21.78 -23.61 -9.21
CA MET A 148 -21.90 -25.06 -9.20
C MET A 148 -23.25 -25.43 -8.58
N LYS A 149 -24.08 -26.15 -9.32
CA LYS A 149 -25.39 -26.61 -8.88
C LYS A 149 -25.39 -28.12 -8.78
N GLY A 150 -25.88 -28.65 -7.67
CA GLY A 150 -25.99 -30.09 -7.45
C GLY A 150 -26.16 -30.39 -5.96
N GLU A 151 -27.04 -31.32 -5.64
CA GLU A 151 -27.29 -31.69 -4.24
C GLU A 151 -26.05 -32.37 -3.64
N ALA A 152 -25.41 -33.28 -4.38
CA ALA A 152 -24.21 -33.98 -3.93
C ALA A 152 -23.07 -33.03 -3.50
N ILE A 153 -22.71 -32.04 -4.33
CA ILE A 153 -21.61 -31.11 -4.00
C ILE A 153 -21.96 -30.19 -2.82
N ASN A 154 -23.23 -29.79 -2.70
CA ASN A 154 -23.70 -29.00 -1.55
C ASN A 154 -23.64 -29.82 -0.26
N THR A 155 -24.03 -31.10 -0.32
CA THR A 155 -23.94 -32.02 0.83
C THR A 155 -22.48 -32.24 1.26
N LEU A 156 -21.55 -32.39 0.31
CA LEU A 156 -20.11 -32.49 0.61
C LEU A 156 -19.59 -31.21 1.29
N LEU A 157 -19.97 -30.03 0.77
CA LEU A 157 -19.58 -28.75 1.35
C LEU A 157 -20.10 -28.61 2.79
N GLU A 158 -21.39 -28.90 3.03
CA GLU A 158 -21.99 -28.78 4.36
C GLU A 158 -21.39 -29.77 5.35
N ARG A 159 -21.08 -31.01 4.92
CA ARG A 159 -20.36 -31.99 5.74
C ARG A 159 -18.97 -31.47 6.12
N ALA A 160 -18.19 -31.00 5.15
CA ALA A 160 -16.84 -30.49 5.41
C ALA A 160 -16.85 -29.24 6.31
N LYS A 161 -17.84 -28.34 6.12
CA LYS A 161 -18.08 -27.20 7.01
C LYS A 161 -18.42 -27.63 8.43
N ALA A 162 -19.30 -28.62 8.60
CA ALA A 162 -19.71 -29.12 9.90
C ALA A 162 -18.50 -29.70 10.67
N VAL A 163 -17.69 -30.53 10.02
CA VAL A 163 -16.46 -31.12 10.60
C VAL A 163 -15.46 -30.03 11.01
N LEU A 164 -15.28 -29.00 10.19
CA LEU A 164 -14.34 -27.90 10.49
C LEU A 164 -14.93 -26.82 11.42
N GLY A 165 -16.21 -26.90 11.79
CA GLY A 165 -16.91 -25.91 12.61
C GLY A 165 -17.09 -24.55 11.94
N ILE A 166 -17.31 -24.53 10.61
CA ILE A 166 -17.45 -23.30 9.81
C ILE A 166 -18.93 -22.97 9.63
N SER A 167 -19.39 -21.92 10.30
CA SER A 167 -20.78 -21.42 10.17
C SER A 167 -20.99 -20.40 9.04
N LYS A 168 -19.92 -19.96 8.37
CA LYS A 168 -20.01 -18.95 7.30
C LYS A 168 -20.70 -19.55 6.07
N GLN A 169 -21.54 -18.76 5.41
CA GLN A 169 -22.06 -19.10 4.09
C GLN A 169 -20.93 -19.01 3.05
N ILE A 170 -20.71 -20.10 2.33
CA ILE A 170 -19.65 -20.25 1.34
C ILE A 170 -20.31 -20.55 -0.01
N GLN A 171 -19.89 -19.85 -1.06
CA GLN A 171 -20.37 -20.09 -2.42
C GLN A 171 -19.43 -21.05 -3.14
N LEU A 172 -20.00 -22.01 -3.88
CA LEU A 172 -19.25 -22.86 -4.80
C LEU A 172 -19.49 -22.39 -6.23
N LYS A 173 -18.40 -22.15 -6.94
CA LYS A 173 -18.43 -21.72 -8.33
C LYS A 173 -17.35 -22.43 -9.12
N SER A 174 -17.52 -22.56 -10.43
CA SER A 174 -16.54 -23.09 -11.36
C SER A 174 -16.05 -22.00 -12.33
N SER A 175 -14.80 -22.10 -12.75
CA SER A 175 -14.18 -21.16 -13.69
C SER A 175 -13.18 -21.87 -14.59
N SER A 176 -13.17 -21.53 -15.88
CA SER A 176 -12.18 -22.00 -16.85
C SER A 176 -10.85 -21.23 -16.79
N TRP A 177 -10.79 -20.14 -16.02
CA TRP A 177 -9.65 -19.22 -15.96
C TRP A 177 -8.67 -19.52 -14.81
N ILE A 178 -8.88 -20.61 -14.07
CA ILE A 178 -8.03 -21.05 -12.96
C ILE A 178 -7.56 -22.48 -13.20
N LYS A 179 -6.38 -22.81 -12.67
CA LYS A 179 -5.77 -24.15 -12.80
C LYS A 179 -5.84 -24.97 -11.51
N SER A 180 -6.05 -24.32 -10.37
CA SER A 180 -6.22 -24.96 -9.07
C SER A 180 -7.43 -24.37 -8.34
N PRO A 181 -8.04 -25.12 -7.41
CA PRO A 181 -9.03 -24.58 -6.50
C PRO A 181 -8.49 -23.35 -5.77
N VAL A 182 -9.34 -22.36 -5.54
CA VAL A 182 -8.97 -21.15 -4.80
C VAL A 182 -10.16 -20.56 -4.06
N ILE A 183 -9.93 -20.07 -2.85
CA ILE A 183 -10.93 -19.33 -2.08
C ILE A 183 -10.74 -17.83 -2.23
N LEU A 184 -11.80 -17.13 -2.63
CA LEU A 184 -11.84 -15.68 -2.77
C LEU A 184 -12.89 -15.05 -1.85
N GLY A 185 -12.60 -13.87 -1.32
CA GLY A 185 -13.56 -13.03 -0.59
C GLY A 185 -13.64 -13.27 0.92
N ILE A 186 -13.85 -12.18 1.67
CA ILE A 186 -13.80 -12.15 3.14
C ILE A 186 -15.17 -12.26 3.80
N ILE A 187 -16.16 -11.55 3.24
CA ILE A 187 -17.52 -11.45 3.79
C ILE A 187 -18.35 -12.64 3.32
N ARG A 188 -18.27 -12.94 2.02
CA ARG A 188 -18.91 -14.09 1.38
C ARG A 188 -17.84 -14.89 0.63
N PRO A 189 -17.12 -15.79 1.33
CA PRO A 189 -16.09 -16.62 0.70
C PRO A 189 -16.70 -17.42 -0.46
N THR A 190 -15.99 -17.45 -1.57
CA THR A 190 -16.35 -18.20 -2.77
C THR A 190 -15.20 -19.12 -3.11
N ILE A 191 -15.45 -20.43 -3.08
CA ILE A 191 -14.51 -21.44 -3.57
C ILE A 191 -14.72 -21.54 -5.08
N LEU A 192 -13.67 -21.28 -5.84
CA LEU A 192 -13.62 -21.46 -7.28
C LEU A 192 -12.93 -22.78 -7.61
N PHE A 193 -13.62 -23.64 -8.36
CA PHE A 193 -13.07 -24.87 -8.92
C PHE A 193 -12.72 -24.70 -10.40
N PRO A 194 -11.58 -25.24 -10.87
CA PRO A 194 -11.30 -25.36 -12.29
C PRO A 194 -12.32 -26.29 -12.95
N ILE A 195 -12.94 -25.86 -14.06
CA ILE A 195 -13.93 -26.69 -14.77
C ILE A 195 -13.32 -28.04 -15.18
N GLY A 196 -12.11 -28.03 -15.75
CA GLY A 196 -11.42 -29.25 -16.19
C GLY A 196 -10.92 -30.15 -15.06
N LEU A 197 -10.91 -29.69 -13.81
CA LEU A 197 -10.52 -30.51 -12.66
C LEU A 197 -11.71 -31.34 -12.15
N ILE A 198 -12.94 -30.83 -12.23
CA ILE A 198 -14.11 -31.49 -11.66
C ILE A 198 -14.47 -32.78 -12.42
N GLU A 199 -14.29 -32.80 -13.74
CA GLU A 199 -14.71 -33.94 -14.58
C GLU A 199 -13.85 -35.19 -14.40
N GLY A 200 -12.64 -35.05 -13.84
CA GLY A 200 -11.69 -36.15 -13.65
C GLY A 200 -11.53 -36.65 -12.21
N LEU A 201 -12.21 -36.05 -11.24
CA LEU A 201 -12.04 -36.38 -9.83
C LEU A 201 -13.16 -37.28 -9.30
N SER A 202 -12.78 -38.23 -8.45
CA SER A 202 -13.69 -38.99 -7.60
C SER A 202 -14.36 -38.10 -6.54
N VAL A 203 -15.44 -38.59 -5.96
CA VAL A 203 -16.20 -37.87 -4.91
C VAL A 203 -15.30 -37.62 -3.69
N GLU A 204 -14.49 -38.61 -3.33
CA GLU A 204 -13.57 -38.58 -2.20
C GLU A 204 -12.46 -37.54 -2.40
N GLU A 205 -11.93 -37.41 -3.63
CA GLU A 205 -10.93 -36.40 -3.94
C GLU A 205 -11.49 -34.98 -3.88
N VAL A 206 -12.71 -34.78 -4.40
CA VAL A 206 -13.41 -33.49 -4.29
C VAL A 206 -13.64 -33.13 -2.81
N GLU A 207 -14.04 -34.10 -1.99
CA GLU A 207 -14.22 -33.90 -0.55
C GLU A 207 -12.89 -33.54 0.14
N ALA A 208 -11.79 -34.21 -0.19
CA ALA A 208 -10.46 -33.91 0.33
C ALA A 208 -9.99 -32.48 -0.04
N ILE A 209 -10.23 -32.06 -1.28
CA ILE A 209 -9.95 -30.69 -1.73
C ILE A 209 -10.78 -29.68 -0.94
N LEU A 210 -12.08 -29.94 -0.73
CA LEU A 210 -12.92 -29.07 0.07
C LEU A 210 -12.39 -28.94 1.50
N TYR A 211 -11.97 -30.03 2.14
CA TYR A 211 -11.33 -29.96 3.46
C TYR A 211 -10.07 -29.10 3.46
N HIS A 212 -9.20 -29.27 2.47
CA HIS A 212 -7.96 -28.51 2.34
C HIS A 212 -8.24 -27.00 2.20
N GLU A 213 -9.10 -26.63 1.25
CA GLU A 213 -9.48 -25.25 0.98
C GLU A 213 -10.19 -24.62 2.19
N LEU A 214 -11.13 -25.33 2.81
CA LEU A 214 -11.83 -24.85 4.01
C LEU A 214 -10.91 -24.72 5.23
N ALA A 215 -9.89 -25.56 5.36
CA ALA A 215 -8.86 -25.41 6.38
C ALA A 215 -8.06 -24.11 6.18
N HIS A 216 -7.67 -23.80 4.93
CA HIS A 216 -7.06 -22.51 4.58
C HIS A 216 -7.99 -21.34 4.89
N LEU A 217 -9.29 -21.46 4.61
CA LEU A 217 -10.29 -20.44 4.98
C LEU A 217 -10.39 -20.25 6.50
N LYS A 218 -10.37 -21.35 7.27
CA LYS A 218 -10.42 -21.30 8.74
C LYS A 218 -9.19 -20.59 9.31
N ARG A 219 -8.02 -20.84 8.72
CA ARG A 219 -6.75 -20.18 9.07
C ARG A 219 -6.64 -18.75 8.53
N ASN A 220 -7.45 -18.40 7.54
CA ASN A 220 -7.48 -17.14 6.79
C ASN A 220 -6.24 -16.92 5.91
N ASP A 221 -5.71 -17.99 5.33
CA ASP A 221 -4.44 -17.98 4.58
C ASP A 221 -4.59 -17.52 3.11
N PHE A 222 -5.81 -17.22 2.66
CA PHE A 222 -6.13 -16.86 1.26
C PHE A 222 -5.40 -15.60 0.73
N VAL A 223 -4.89 -14.73 1.60
CA VAL A 223 -4.22 -13.46 1.23
C VAL A 223 -2.77 -13.68 0.76
N ILE A 224 -2.08 -14.70 1.28
CA ILE A 224 -0.71 -15.03 0.83
C ILE A 224 -0.74 -15.41 -0.65
N ASN A 225 -1.75 -16.16 -1.07
CA ASN A 225 -1.94 -16.54 -2.46
C ASN A 225 -2.20 -15.31 -3.37
N ILE A 226 -2.87 -14.28 -2.86
CA ILE A 226 -3.17 -13.05 -3.63
C ILE A 226 -1.92 -12.17 -3.84
N ILE A 227 -1.05 -12.10 -2.83
CA ILE A 227 0.15 -11.25 -2.89
C ILE A 227 1.32 -11.96 -3.60
N ILE A 228 1.42 -13.28 -3.46
CA ILE A 228 2.53 -14.06 -4.01
C ILE A 228 2.23 -14.54 -5.44
N ASN A 229 0.99 -14.92 -5.77
CA ASN A 229 0.66 -15.56 -7.05
C ASN A 229 -0.06 -14.64 -8.07
N VAL A 230 -0.13 -13.32 -7.82
CA VAL A 230 -0.61 -12.29 -8.80
C VAL A 230 0.39 -11.15 -8.94
#